data_AF-A0A916YKI3-F1
#
_entry.id   AF-A0A916YKI3-F1
#
_cell.length_a   1.000
_cell.length_b   1.000
_cell.length_c   1.000
_cell.angle_alpha   90.00
_cell.angle_beta   90.00
_cell.angle_gamma   90.00
#
_symmetry.space_group_name_H-M   'P 1'
#
loop_
_entity.id
_entity.type
_entity.pdbx_description
1 polymer ?
#
loop_
_entity_poly.entity_id
_entity_poly.type
_entity_poly.pdbx_seq_one_letter_code
_entity_poly.pdbx_strand_id
1 'polypeptide(L)'
;MLLPVESKQIAYCSYNENESVLHVYYHTGEIIAFPSINKFEFQAIIEATNRYDTLMNITQKGHELTSFRVEWQSMNADTWQNI
;
A
#
# COMPACT_ATOMS: atom_id res chain seq x y z
N MET A 1 -6.23 -11.57 -4.79
CA MET A 1 -6.77 -11.43 -6.16
C MET A 1 -6.12 -10.20 -6.79
N LEU A 2 -5.69 -10.28 -8.06
CA LEU A 2 -5.11 -9.14 -8.78
C LEU A 2 -6.23 -8.37 -9.49
N LEU A 3 -6.36 -7.08 -9.17
CA LEU A 3 -7.35 -6.18 -9.76
C LEU A 3 -6.62 -5.14 -10.62
N PRO A 4 -6.81 -5.14 -11.95
CA PRO A 4 -6.22 -4.13 -12.81
C PRO A 4 -6.84 -2.76 -12.51
N VAL A 5 -6.00 -1.75 -12.40
CA VAL A 5 -6.43 -0.36 -12.26
C VAL A 5 -6.19 0.28 -13.62
N GLU A 6 -7.24 0.75 -14.29
CA GLU A 6 -7.13 1.41 -15.60
C GLU A 6 -6.54 2.83 -15.44
N SER A 7 -5.34 2.92 -14.89
CA SER A 7 -4.63 4.16 -14.59
C SER A 7 -3.29 4.21 -15.34
N LYS A 8 -2.78 5.42 -15.58
CA LYS A 8 -1.50 5.63 -16.28
C LYS A 8 -0.28 5.26 -15.45
N GLN A 9 -0.42 5.26 -14.12
CA GLN A 9 0.70 5.06 -13.19
C GLN A 9 0.59 3.74 -12.42
N ILE A 10 -0.62 3.24 -12.20
CA ILE A 10 -0.88 2.01 -11.44
C ILE A 10 -1.25 0.91 -12.42
N ALA A 11 -0.52 -0.20 -12.39
CA ALA A 11 -0.79 -1.35 -13.23
C ALA A 11 -1.94 -2.20 -12.65
N TYR A 12 -1.81 -2.60 -11.40
CA TYR A 12 -2.79 -3.43 -10.71
C TYR A 12 -2.63 -3.29 -9.19
N CYS A 13 -3.67 -3.64 -8.45
CA CYS A 13 -3.62 -3.78 -7.01
C CYS A 13 -3.96 -5.22 -6.59
N SER A 14 -3.47 -5.62 -5.43
CA SER A 14 -3.70 -6.93 -4.83
C SER A 14 -4.04 -6.72 -3.37
N TYR A 15 -5.10 -7.35 -2.89
CA TYR A 15 -5.45 -7.33 -1.47
C TYR A 15 -5.11 -8.65 -0.81
N ASN A 16 -4.42 -8.58 0.34
CA ASN A 16 -4.18 -9.71 1.21
C ASN A 16 -5.17 -9.68 2.38
N GLU A 17 -6.12 -10.60 2.37
CA GLU A 17 -7.16 -10.72 3.40
C GLU A 17 -6.57 -11.16 4.76
N ASN A 18 -5.47 -11.92 4.77
CA ASN A 18 -4.86 -12.43 6.00
C ASN A 18 -4.17 -11.32 6.79
N GLU A 19 -3.56 -10.38 6.08
CA GLU A 19 -2.80 -9.28 6.68
C GLU A 19 -3.62 -7.98 6.72
N SER A 20 -4.77 -7.93 6.03
CA SER A 20 -5.56 -6.70 5.83
C SER A 20 -4.71 -5.58 5.22
N VAL A 21 -3.94 -5.96 4.20
CA VAL A 21 -3.00 -5.07 3.50
C VAL A 21 -3.35 -5.02 2.02
N LEU A 22 -3.39 -3.81 1.48
CA LEU A 22 -3.57 -3.55 0.05
C LEU A 22 -2.22 -3.24 -0.60
N HIS A 23 -1.81 -4.03 -1.57
CA HIS A 23 -0.63 -3.79 -2.39
C HIS A 23 -1.01 -3.12 -3.70
N VAL A 24 -0.35 -2.02 -4.02
CA VAL A 24 -0.53 -1.27 -5.26
C VAL A 24 0.76 -1.37 -6.07
N TYR A 25 0.66 -1.90 -7.28
CA TYR A 25 1.78 -2.13 -8.18
C TYR A 25 1.77 -1.07 -9.26
N TYR A 26 2.85 -0.30 -9.34
CA TYR A 26 3.01 0.78 -10.30
C TYR A 26 3.71 0.30 -11.56
N HIS A 27 3.46 0.99 -12.68
CA HIS A 27 4.15 0.73 -13.94
C HIS A 27 5.66 1.01 -13.88
N THR A 28 6.11 1.78 -12.89
CA THR A 28 7.53 2.03 -12.61
C THR A 28 8.24 0.82 -11.98
N GLY A 29 7.48 -0.20 -11.56
CA GLY A 29 7.98 -1.33 -10.76
C GLY A 29 7.94 -1.08 -9.25
N GLU A 30 7.49 0.10 -8.82
CA GLU A 30 7.28 0.39 -7.41
C GLU A 30 6.06 -0.35 -6.87
N ILE A 31 6.15 -0.80 -5.62
CA ILE A 31 5.07 -1.50 -4.92
C ILE A 31 4.85 -0.79 -3.60
N ILE A 32 3.62 -0.30 -3.40
CA ILE A 32 3.22 0.36 -2.15
C ILE A 32 2.22 -0.52 -1.44
N ALA A 33 2.50 -0.83 -0.17
CA ALA A 33 1.61 -1.57 0.71
C ALA A 33 0.91 -0.62 1.67
N PHE A 34 -0.41 -0.69 1.72
CA PHE A 34 -1.26 0.05 2.63
C PHE A 34 -1.82 -0.92 3.67
N PRO A 35 -1.26 -0.94 4.89
CA PRO A 35 -1.83 -1.71 5.99
C PRO A 35 -3.15 -1.08 6.48
N SER A 36 -3.97 -1.87 7.18
CA SER A 36 -5.26 -1.44 7.74
C SER A 36 -6.37 -1.18 6.71
N ILE A 37 -6.27 -1.78 5.52
CA ILE A 37 -7.38 -1.77 4.57
C ILE A 37 -8.29 -2.95 4.88
N ASN A 38 -9.58 -2.66 5.12
CA ASN A 38 -10.56 -3.70 5.34
C ASN A 38 -11.04 -4.30 4.02
N LYS A 39 -11.52 -5.55 4.09
CA LYS A 39 -12.11 -6.24 2.93
C LYS A 39 -13.29 -5.46 2.32
N PHE A 40 -14.08 -4.77 3.14
CA PHE A 40 -15.19 -3.94 2.68
C PHE A 40 -14.72 -2.76 1.82
N GLU A 41 -13.64 -2.09 2.23
CA GLU A 41 -13.03 -1.01 1.46
C GLU A 41 -12.47 -1.56 0.13
N PHE A 42 -11.82 -2.72 0.16
CA PHE A 42 -11.35 -3.37 -1.07
C PHE A 42 -12.49 -3.79 -2.00
N GLN A 43 -13.60 -4.28 -1.45
CA GLN A 43 -14.80 -4.63 -2.20
C GLN A 43 -15.36 -3.39 -2.92
N ALA A 44 -15.40 -2.24 -2.23
CA ALA A 44 -15.80 -0.97 -2.84
C ALA A 44 -14.91 -0.58 -4.03
N ILE A 45 -13.59 -0.85 -3.98
CA ILE A 45 -12.68 -0.63 -5.12
C ILE A 45 -13.04 -1.54 -6.30
N ILE A 46 -13.41 -2.80 -6.05
CA ILE A 46 -13.77 -3.75 -7.11
C ILE A 46 -15.05 -3.31 -7.83
N GLU A 47 -16.06 -2.90 -7.05
CA GLU A 47 -17.39 -2.50 -7.51
C GLU A 47 -17.42 -1.07 -8.09
N ALA A 48 -16.43 -0.24 -7.76
CA ALA A 48 -16.33 1.13 -8.26
C ALA A 48 -16.12 1.17 -9.78
N THR A 49 -16.89 2.03 -10.44
CA THR A 49 -16.69 2.36 -11.86
C THR A 49 -15.34 3.05 -12.10
N ASN A 50 -14.89 3.86 -11.14
CA ASN A 50 -13.59 4.52 -11.19
C ASN A 50 -12.68 4.01 -10.06
N ARG A 51 -12.03 2.87 -10.32
CA ARG A 51 -11.18 2.15 -9.35
C ARG A 51 -10.06 3.03 -8.79
N TYR A 52 -9.48 3.88 -9.64
CA TYR A 52 -8.41 4.77 -9.24
C TYR A 52 -8.87 5.79 -8.19
N ASP A 53 -10.02 6.43 -8.42
CA ASP A 53 -10.56 7.43 -7.49
C ASP A 53 -10.91 6.81 -6.14
N THR A 54 -11.57 5.66 -6.14
CA THR A 54 -11.93 4.93 -4.90
C THR A 54 -10.68 4.41 -4.18
N LEU A 55 -9.69 3.88 -4.90
CA LEU A 55 -8.40 3.48 -4.35
C LEU A 55 -7.68 4.67 -3.72
N MET A 56 -7.63 5.82 -4.40
CA MET A 56 -7.02 7.04 -3.86
C MET A 56 -7.75 7.53 -2.61
N ASN A 57 -9.08 7.54 -2.61
CA ASN A 57 -9.86 7.94 -1.44
C ASN A 57 -9.60 7.03 -0.21
N ILE A 58 -9.48 5.71 -0.44
CA ILE A 58 -9.20 4.74 0.63
C ILE A 58 -7.75 4.85 1.12
N THR A 59 -6.80 4.94 0.20
CA THR A 59 -5.38 5.08 0.53
C THR A 59 -5.05 6.43 1.17
N GLN A 60 -5.73 7.52 0.79
CA GLN A 60 -5.60 8.84 1.42
C GLN A 60 -6.04 8.83 2.88
N LYS A 61 -7.14 8.16 3.21
CA LYS A 61 -7.57 7.97 4.61
C LYS A 61 -6.54 7.19 5.43
N GLY A 62 -5.86 6.22 4.82
CA GLY A 62 -4.78 5.47 5.47
C GLY A 62 -3.47 6.25 5.59
N HIS A 63 -3.21 7.18 4.66
CA HIS A 63 -1.96 7.93 4.57
C HIS A 63 -1.77 8.95 5.70
N GLU A 64 -2.86 9.43 6.32
CA GLU A 64 -2.78 10.22 7.55
C GLU A 64 -2.11 9.46 8.70
N LEU A 65 -2.09 8.12 8.66
CA LEU A 65 -1.45 7.27 9.67
C LEU A 65 -0.12 6.65 9.20
N THR A 66 0.22 6.73 7.91
CA THR A 66 1.46 6.15 7.34
C THR A 66 2.48 7.17 6.83
N SER A 67 2.30 8.46 7.15
CA SER A 67 3.42 9.43 7.16
C SER A 67 4.48 9.13 8.23
N PHE A 68 4.47 7.94 8.85
CA PHE A 68 5.69 7.31 9.34
C PHE A 68 6.46 6.76 8.14
N ARG A 69 7.14 7.69 7.47
CA ARG A 69 8.40 7.44 6.77
C ARG A 69 9.12 6.32 7.51
N VAL A 70 9.21 5.14 6.89
CA VAL A 70 10.09 4.09 7.36
C VAL A 70 11.50 4.64 7.16
N GLU A 71 12.01 5.30 8.20
CA GLU A 71 13.36 5.83 8.24
C GLU A 71 14.29 4.64 8.41
N TRP A 72 14.49 3.89 7.31
CA TRP A 72 15.57 2.91 7.18
C TRP A 72 16.90 3.64 7.10
N GLN A 73 17.32 4.28 8.19
CA GLN A 73 18.70 4.73 8.39
C GLN A 73 18.89 5.20 9.83
N SER A 74 19.13 4.26 10.75
CA SER A 74 20.10 4.37 11.87
C SER A 74 19.94 3.23 12.86
N MET A 75 20.12 1.97 12.41
CA MET A 75 20.79 1.01 13.29
C MET A 75 22.27 1.36 13.22
N ASN A 76 22.68 2.34 14.03
CA ASN A 76 24.09 2.64 14.26
C ASN A 76 24.75 1.36 14.76
N ALA A 77 25.66 0.84 13.96
CA ALA A 77 26.44 -0.36 14.22
C ALA A 77 27.54 -0.08 15.26
N ASP A 78 27.18 0.51 16.40
CA ASP A 78 28.09 0.85 17.50
C ASP A 78 27.73 0.02 18.74
N THR A 79 27.82 -1.31 18.65
CA THR A 79 27.83 -2.14 19.87
C THR A 79 28.51 -3.51 19.72
N TRP A 80 29.58 -3.64 18.93
CA TRP A 80 30.42 -4.86 18.96
C TRP A 80 31.93 -4.60 18.88
N GLN A 81 32.40 -3.50 19.47
CA GLN A 81 33.82 -3.29 19.80
C GLN A 81 33.97 -3.25 21.32
N ASN A 82 33.78 -4.41 21.98
CA ASN A 82 34.37 -4.75 23.29
C ASN A 82 33.92 -6.17 23.68
N ILE A 83 34.62 -7.17 23.16
CA ILE A 83 34.80 -8.48 23.81
C ILE A 83 36.28 -8.84 23.65
#